data_AF-A0A7J6NUC1-F1
#
_entry.id   AF-A0A7J6NUC1-F1
#
_cell.length_a   1.000
_cell.length_b   1.000
_cell.length_c   1.000
_cell.angle_alpha   90.00
_cell.angle_beta   90.00
_cell.angle_gamma   90.00
#
_symmetry.space_group_name_H-M   'P 1'
#
loop_
_entity.id
_entity.type
_entity.pdbx_description
1 polymer ?
#
loop_
_entity_poly.entity_id
_entity_poly.type
_entity_poly.pdbx_seq_one_letter_code
_entity_poly.pdbx_strand_id
1 'polypeptide(L)'
;GHTVEDSMKAVKLLKESCFKVDIHLMPDLPTSNPEKDREMFKFVLETPYLQADHWKIYPCEVTPFSTIEKWYSEGSYMPYTEKDPKLLVDLLVWTKARVHPWIR
;
A
#
# COMPACT_ATOMS: atom_id res chain seq x y z
N GLY A 1 3.93 -11.20 -10.75
CA GLY A 1 2.95 -10.61 -9.81
C GLY A 1 2.38 -11.70 -8.94
N HIS A 2 1.54 -11.34 -7.97
CA HIS A 2 0.75 -12.26 -7.13
C HIS A 2 -0.68 -11.72 -7.03
N THR A 3 -1.61 -12.56 -6.58
CA THR A 3 -3.01 -12.16 -6.32
C THR A 3 -3.21 -11.77 -4.85
N VAL A 4 -4.28 -11.03 -4.53
CA VAL A 4 -4.57 -10.70 -3.12
C VAL A 4 -4.85 -11.95 -2.30
N GLU A 5 -5.43 -12.98 -2.91
CA GLU A 5 -5.70 -14.28 -2.32
C GLU A 5 -4.42 -15.00 -1.89
N ASP A 6 -3.34 -14.90 -2.69
CA ASP A 6 -2.03 -15.45 -2.34
C ASP A 6 -1.50 -14.80 -1.05
N SER A 7 -1.59 -13.46 -0.96
CA SER A 7 -1.16 -12.70 0.22
C SER A 7 -2.02 -13.03 1.44
N MET A 8 -3.34 -13.15 1.28
CA MET A 8 -4.26 -13.54 2.36
C MET A 8 -3.93 -14.94 2.90
N LYS A 9 -3.67 -15.89 2.00
CA LYS A 9 -3.27 -17.26 2.37
C LYS A 9 -1.92 -17.27 3.09
N ALA A 10 -0.94 -16.51 2.58
CA ALA A 10 0.40 -16.44 3.18
C ALA A 10 0.34 -15.84 4.60
N VAL A 11 -0.34 -14.71 4.79
CA VAL A 11 -0.50 -14.07 6.10
C VAL A 11 -1.17 -15.04 7.07
N LYS A 12 -2.26 -15.71 6.66
CA LYS A 12 -2.94 -16.69 7.50
C LYS A 12 -1.98 -17.80 7.98
N LEU A 13 -1.25 -18.42 7.05
CA LEU A 13 -0.32 -19.51 7.38
C LEU A 13 0.80 -19.07 8.33
N LEU A 14 1.34 -17.85 8.13
CA LEU A 14 2.36 -17.30 9.01
C LEU A 14 1.83 -17.05 10.42
N LYS A 15 0.62 -16.51 10.55
CA LYS A 15 -0.02 -16.26 11.85
C LYS A 15 -0.37 -17.55 12.57
N GLU A 16 -0.89 -18.56 11.86
CA GLU A 16 -1.15 -19.90 12.41
C GLU A 16 0.15 -20.62 12.84
N SER A 17 1.28 -20.22 12.27
CA SER A 17 2.62 -20.71 12.65
C SER A 17 3.33 -19.82 13.66
N CYS A 18 2.62 -18.90 14.33
CA CYS A 18 3.13 -18.02 15.39
C CYS A 18 4.24 -17.04 14.97
N PHE A 19 4.36 -16.73 13.68
CA PHE A 19 5.28 -15.68 13.23
C PHE A 19 4.70 -14.28 13.44
N LYS A 20 5.59 -13.32 13.67
CA LYS A 20 5.30 -11.91 13.41
C LYS A 20 5.33 -11.65 11.91
N VAL A 21 4.35 -10.89 11.41
CA VAL A 21 4.17 -10.63 9.98
C VAL A 21 4.27 -9.14 9.72
N ASP A 22 5.09 -8.78 8.75
CA ASP A 22 5.25 -7.42 8.24
C ASP A 22 4.82 -7.41 6.76
N ILE A 23 3.97 -6.47 6.37
CA ILE A 23 3.47 -6.36 5.01
C ILE A 23 3.84 -5.01 4.39
N HIS A 24 4.12 -5.03 3.09
CA HIS A 24 4.40 -3.82 2.33
C HIS A 24 3.11 -3.36 1.64
N LEU A 25 2.70 -2.12 1.90
CA LEU A 25 1.55 -1.48 1.28
C LEU A 25 2.05 -0.27 0.49
N MET A 26 1.77 -0.24 -0.81
CA MET A 26 2.31 0.79 -1.71
C MET A 26 1.19 1.62 -2.32
N PRO A 27 0.85 2.79 -1.76
CA PRO A 27 -0.02 3.74 -2.45
C PRO A 27 0.71 4.37 -3.65
N ASP A 28 -0.03 5.08 -4.50
CA ASP A 28 0.51 5.78 -5.69
C ASP A 28 1.10 4.84 -6.76
N LEU A 29 0.74 3.55 -6.74
CA LEU A 29 1.14 2.63 -7.80
C LEU A 29 0.53 3.02 -9.16
N PRO A 30 1.18 2.66 -10.28
CA PRO A 30 0.60 2.80 -11.60
C PRO A 30 -0.80 2.19 -11.67
N THR A 31 -1.74 2.87 -12.32
CA THR A 31 -3.18 2.52 -12.43
C THR A 31 -4.02 2.67 -11.15
N SER A 32 -3.41 3.04 -10.01
CA SER A 32 -4.13 3.41 -8.80
C SER A 32 -4.59 4.88 -8.82
N ASN A 33 -5.35 5.25 -7.79
CA ASN A 33 -5.70 6.63 -7.46
C ASN A 33 -5.94 6.74 -5.94
N PRO A 34 -6.00 7.96 -5.36
CA PRO A 34 -6.17 8.13 -3.92
C PRO A 34 -7.40 7.43 -3.33
N GLU A 35 -8.50 7.34 -4.08
CA GLU A 35 -9.71 6.64 -3.66
C GLU A 35 -9.48 5.13 -3.57
N LYS A 36 -8.85 4.52 -4.59
CA LYS A 36 -8.50 3.09 -4.60
C LYS A 36 -7.53 2.75 -3.48
N ASP A 37 -6.52 3.59 -3.24
CA ASP A 37 -5.57 3.36 -2.15
C ASP A 37 -6.26 3.50 -0.79
N ARG A 38 -7.22 4.42 -0.64
CA ARG A 38 -8.04 4.53 0.56
C ARG A 38 -8.87 3.27 0.79
N GLU A 39 -9.50 2.72 -0.25
CA GLU A 39 -10.24 1.46 -0.15
C GLU A 39 -9.32 0.27 0.17
N MET A 40 -8.10 0.23 -0.37
CA MET A 40 -7.08 -0.76 0.02
C MET A 40 -6.77 -0.65 1.52
N PHE A 41 -6.45 0.54 2.04
CA PHE A 41 -6.19 0.70 3.48
C PHE A 41 -7.40 0.35 4.33
N LYS A 42 -8.60 0.74 3.90
CA LYS A 42 -9.85 0.38 4.57
C LYS A 42 -10.04 -1.13 4.62
N PHE A 43 -9.81 -1.84 3.52
CA PHE A 43 -9.88 -3.30 3.49
C PHE A 43 -8.93 -3.95 4.48
N VAL A 44 -7.67 -3.50 4.55
CA VAL A 44 -6.68 -4.05 5.48
C VAL A 44 -7.00 -3.68 6.93
N LEU A 45 -7.61 -2.52 7.21
CA LEU A 45 -8.03 -2.13 8.56
C LEU A 45 -9.29 -2.86 9.02
N GLU A 46 -10.32 -2.91 8.19
CA GLU A 46 -11.69 -3.22 8.61
C GLU A 46 -12.09 -4.69 8.38
N THR A 47 -11.23 -5.49 7.72
CA THR A 47 -11.51 -6.91 7.45
C THR A 47 -10.56 -7.82 8.24
N PRO A 48 -10.93 -9.09 8.50
CA PRO A 48 -10.03 -10.05 9.16
C PRO A 48 -8.87 -10.51 8.26
N TYR A 49 -8.85 -10.07 7.00
CA TYR A 49 -7.83 -10.46 6.04
C TYR A 49 -6.63 -9.52 6.12
N LEU A 50 -5.42 -10.06 5.85
CA LEU A 50 -4.16 -9.29 5.85
C LEU A 50 -3.85 -8.59 7.19
N GLN A 51 -4.36 -9.10 8.32
CA GLN A 51 -4.09 -8.60 9.67
C GLN A 51 -2.64 -8.90 10.08
N ALA A 52 -1.71 -8.07 9.59
CA ALA A 52 -0.29 -8.10 9.89
C ALA A 52 0.03 -7.36 11.20
N ASP A 53 1.19 -7.65 11.78
CA ASP A 53 1.67 -7.00 13.01
C ASP A 53 2.33 -5.66 12.70
N HIS A 54 3.03 -5.55 11.56
CA HIS A 54 3.71 -4.32 11.14
C HIS A 54 3.35 -3.95 9.70
N TRP A 55 3.30 -2.65 9.42
CA TRP A 55 3.11 -2.13 8.08
C TRP A 55 4.30 -1.30 7.60
N LYS A 56 4.69 -1.58 6.37
CA LYS A 56 5.65 -0.79 5.61
C LYS A 56 4.93 -0.07 4.48
N ILE A 57 4.59 1.19 4.73
CA ILE A 57 3.94 2.04 3.72
C ILE A 57 5.01 2.71 2.86
N TYR A 58 5.09 2.30 1.59
CA TYR A 58 6.03 2.83 0.60
C TYR A 58 5.25 3.43 -0.57
N PRO A 59 4.97 4.74 -0.57
CA PRO A 59 4.46 5.40 -1.77
C PRO A 59 5.35 5.07 -2.97
N CYS A 60 4.75 4.78 -4.12
CA CYS A 60 5.51 4.49 -5.32
C CYS A 60 6.34 5.72 -5.72
N GLU A 61 7.60 5.49 -6.08
CA GLU A 61 8.53 6.56 -6.47
C GLU A 61 9.07 6.32 -7.88
N VAL A 62 9.34 7.40 -8.59
CA VAL A 62 10.03 7.35 -9.89
C VAL A 62 11.53 7.20 -9.64
N THR A 63 12.01 5.96 -9.71
CA THR A 63 13.44 5.65 -9.49
C THR A 63 14.17 5.42 -10.82
N PRO A 64 15.41 5.92 -10.99
CA PRO A 64 16.19 5.68 -12.20
C PRO A 64 16.35 4.19 -12.54
N PHE A 65 16.43 3.89 -13.84
CA PHE A 65 16.60 2.56 -14.42
C PHE A 65 15.46 1.58 -14.14
N SER A 66 14.28 2.09 -13.77
CA SER A 66 13.09 1.28 -13.48
C SER A 66 12.07 1.32 -14.63
N THR A 67 11.14 0.37 -14.63
CA THR A 67 9.97 0.44 -15.52
C THR A 67 9.07 1.64 -15.19
N ILE A 68 9.04 2.05 -13.91
CA ILE A 68 8.28 3.23 -13.45
C ILE A 68 8.82 4.51 -14.12
N GLU A 69 10.15 4.67 -14.22
CA GLU A 69 10.77 5.81 -14.91
C GLU A 69 10.36 5.89 -16.38
N LYS A 70 10.27 4.75 -17.07
CA LYS A 70 9.79 4.72 -18.46
C LYS A 70 8.34 5.17 -18.55
N TRP A 71 7.47 4.63 -17.69
CA TRP A 71 6.06 5.01 -17.66
C TRP A 71 5.84 6.47 -17.31
N TYR A 72 6.66 7.01 -16.40
CA TYR A 72 6.69 8.43 -16.07
C TYR A 72 7.10 9.28 -17.27
N SER A 73 8.21 8.93 -17.92
CA SER A 73 8.74 9.64 -19.09
C SER A 73 7.76 9.64 -20.27
N GLU A 74 6.97 8.57 -20.42
CA GLU A 74 5.93 8.43 -21.44
C GLU A 74 4.60 9.10 -21.05
N GLY A 75 4.48 9.61 -19.81
CA GLY A 75 3.27 10.24 -19.28
C GLY A 75 2.15 9.27 -18.90
N SER A 76 2.40 7.96 -18.97
CA SER A 76 1.43 6.92 -18.59
C SER A 76 1.31 6.70 -17.08
N TYR A 77 2.28 7.21 -16.31
CA TYR A 77 2.27 7.29 -14.85
C TYR A 77 2.65 8.70 -14.42
N MET A 78 1.96 9.24 -13.42
CA MET A 78 2.28 10.54 -12.82
C MET A 78 2.01 10.45 -11.31
N PRO A 79 3.05 10.62 -10.46
CA PRO A 79 2.90 10.58 -9.01
C PRO A 79 1.83 11.54 -8.50
N TYR A 80 1.20 11.21 -7.38
CA TYR A 80 0.17 12.04 -6.78
C TYR A 80 0.70 13.43 -6.41
N THR A 81 1.92 13.50 -5.91
CA THR A 81 2.56 14.76 -5.47
C THR A 81 2.83 15.74 -6.61
N GLU A 82 2.93 15.26 -7.84
CA GLU A 82 3.04 16.11 -9.03
C GLU A 82 1.69 16.65 -9.50
N LYS A 83 0.58 16.00 -9.14
CA LYS A 83 -0.79 16.51 -9.36
C LYS A 83 -1.17 17.53 -8.29
N ASP A 84 -1.08 17.10 -7.03
CA ASP A 84 -1.29 17.92 -5.84
C ASP A 84 -0.60 17.23 -4.65
N PRO A 85 0.39 17.87 -4.00
CA PRO A 85 1.08 17.33 -2.81
C PRO A 85 0.15 16.86 -1.70
N LYS A 86 -1.06 17.44 -1.57
CA LYS A 86 -2.02 17.07 -0.55
C LYS A 86 -2.60 15.68 -0.73
N LEU A 87 -2.70 15.17 -1.96
CA LEU A 87 -3.34 13.87 -2.22
C LEU A 87 -2.66 12.73 -1.45
N LEU A 88 -1.32 12.69 -1.49
CA LEU A 88 -0.56 11.68 -0.76
C LEU A 88 -0.57 11.96 0.75
N VAL A 89 -0.35 13.21 1.15
CA VAL A 89 -0.30 13.59 2.58
C VAL A 89 -1.63 13.28 3.27
N ASP A 90 -2.75 13.69 2.70
CA ASP A 90 -4.08 13.49 3.27
C ASP A 90 -4.43 12.01 3.35
N LEU A 91 -4.06 11.21 2.34
CA LEU A 91 -4.21 9.76 2.36
C LEU A 91 -3.42 9.13 3.51
N LEU A 92 -2.14 9.51 3.69
CA LEU A 92 -1.28 8.96 4.74
C LEU A 92 -1.74 9.40 6.13
N VAL A 93 -2.16 10.66 6.32
CA VAL A 93 -2.71 11.15 7.59
C VAL A 93 -4.01 10.42 7.92
N TRP A 94 -4.93 10.29 6.95
CA TRP A 94 -6.18 9.56 7.12
C TRP A 94 -5.94 8.11 7.54
N THR A 95 -4.95 7.46 6.91
CA THR A 95 -4.57 6.06 7.18
C THR A 95 -3.97 5.92 8.56
N LYS A 96 -2.92 6.69 8.88
CA LYS A 96 -2.20 6.60 10.16
C LYS A 96 -3.10 6.91 11.36
N ALA A 97 -4.08 7.80 11.22
CA ALA A 97 -5.05 8.10 12.27
C ALA A 97 -5.99 6.93 12.62
N ARG A 98 -6.06 5.90 11.76
CA ARG A 98 -6.95 4.73 11.91
C ARG A 98 -6.22 3.42 12.17
N VAL A 99 -4.88 3.42 12.13
CA VAL A 99 -4.07 2.23 12.41
C VAL A 99 -4.39 1.73 13.81
N HIS A 100 -4.68 0.44 13.91
CA HIS A 100 -5.03 -0.18 15.18
C HIS A 100 -3.84 -0.17 16.16
N PRO A 101 -4.07 -0.09 17.48
CA PRO A 101 -3.00 0.04 18.48
C PRO A 101 -1.97 -1.10 18.50
N TRP A 102 -2.30 -2.26 17.95
CA TRP A 102 -1.42 -3.43 17.87
C TRP A 102 -0.62 -3.51 16.56
N ILE A 103 -0.87 -2.61 15.61
CA ILE A 103 -0.13 -2.52 14.36
C ILE A 103 0.94 -1.45 14.52
N ARG A 104 2.18 -1.78 14.16
CA ARG A 104 3.30 -0.82 14.13
C ARG A 104 3.55 -0.26 12.74
#